data_AF-A0ABD7D6F4-F1
#
_entry.id   AF-A0ABD7D6F4-F1
#
_cell.length_a   1.000
_cell.length_b   1.000
_cell.length_c   1.000
_cell.angle_alpha   90.00
_cell.angle_beta   90.00
_cell.angle_gamma   90.00
#
_symmetry.space_group_name_H-M   'P 1'
#
loop_
_entity.id
_entity.type
_entity.pdbx_description
1 polymer ?
#
loop_
_entity_poly.entity_id
_entity_poly.type
_entity_poly.pdbx_seq_one_letter_code
_entity_poly.pdbx_strand_id
1 'polypeptide(L)'
;MSKLFRSPRTALAVAAVACLALAGCTQSPAAHDERLTKATGIARVIVACSKDLWNETKPDGKNISNGPENSVKATVSAVSTGPRADRGLVEVTMTGMNLVAYLKELDANAHSSSWSGTPGNAAASRQVYDAIAPAIDRIKAATSPDDPAPEIVIDDTIPEKV
;
A
#
# COMPACT_ATOMS: atom_id res chain seq x y z
N MET A 1 -40.21 -58.24 5.52
CA MET A 1 -40.30 -56.91 4.87
C MET A 1 -40.67 -55.94 5.99
N SER A 2 -39.90 -54.93 6.40
CA SER A 2 -39.23 -53.87 5.63
C SER A 2 -38.14 -53.22 6.53
N LYS A 3 -36.97 -52.89 5.96
CA LYS A 3 -35.88 -52.18 6.64
C LYS A 3 -36.13 -50.67 6.59
N LEU A 4 -36.12 -49.99 7.74
CA LEU A 4 -36.12 -48.53 7.85
C LEU A 4 -34.78 -47.98 7.32
N PHE A 5 -34.81 -47.33 6.16
CA PHE A 5 -33.74 -46.44 5.70
C PHE A 5 -33.89 -45.10 6.42
N ARG A 6 -32.96 -44.77 7.33
CA ARG A 6 -32.78 -43.40 7.84
C ARG A 6 -31.68 -42.73 7.02
N SER A 7 -32.10 -41.78 6.18
CA SER A 7 -31.26 -41.04 5.22
C SER A 7 -30.18 -40.18 5.89
N PRO A 8 -28.94 -40.14 5.36
CA PRO A 8 -27.86 -39.28 5.85
C PRO A 8 -27.87 -37.93 5.12
N ARG A 9 -28.92 -37.12 5.30
CA ARG A 9 -29.08 -35.86 4.55
C ARG A 9 -28.92 -34.57 5.38
N THR A 10 -28.58 -34.67 6.66
CA THR A 10 -28.54 -33.50 7.57
C THR A 10 -27.14 -33.06 8.01
N ALA A 11 -26.06 -33.67 7.50
CA ALA A 11 -24.69 -33.28 7.86
C ALA A 11 -24.02 -32.31 6.87
N LEU A 12 -24.57 -32.10 5.67
CA LEU A 12 -23.88 -31.31 4.63
C LEU A 12 -24.18 -29.80 4.64
N ALA A 13 -25.23 -29.34 5.33
CA ALA A 13 -25.64 -27.93 5.26
C ALA A 13 -24.81 -26.99 6.15
N VAL A 14 -24.16 -27.49 7.20
CA VAL A 14 -23.36 -26.65 8.12
C VAL A 14 -21.93 -26.42 7.61
N ALA A 15 -21.38 -27.36 6.84
CA ALA A 15 -20.03 -27.23 6.28
C ALA A 15 -19.94 -26.18 5.14
N ALA A 16 -21.02 -25.98 4.36
CA ALA A 16 -21.02 -25.05 3.24
C ALA A 16 -21.03 -23.57 3.66
N VAL A 17 -21.58 -23.24 4.84
CA VAL A 17 -21.61 -21.86 5.35
C VAL A 17 -20.26 -21.44 5.95
N ALA A 18 -19.50 -22.40 6.50
CA ALA A 18 -18.17 -22.12 7.07
C ALA A 18 -17.09 -21.85 6.00
N CYS A 19 -17.21 -22.42 4.79
CA CYS A 19 -16.25 -22.21 3.71
C CYS A 19 -16.41 -20.86 2.97
N LEU A 20 -17.57 -20.21 3.07
CA LEU A 20 -17.83 -18.90 2.44
C LEU A 20 -17.30 -17.71 3.25
N ALA A 21 -16.83 -17.92 4.48
CA ALA A 21 -16.27 -16.86 5.32
C ALA A 21 -14.77 -16.59 5.07
N LEU A 22 -14.05 -17.47 4.36
CA LEU A 22 -12.59 -17.33 4.16
C LEU A 22 -12.21 -16.57 2.88
N ALA A 23 -13.16 -16.23 2.01
CA ALA A 23 -12.88 -15.51 0.77
C ALA A 23 -12.94 -13.97 0.91
N GLY A 24 -13.26 -13.45 2.11
CA GLY A 24 -13.60 -12.04 2.31
C GLY A 24 -12.62 -11.21 3.14
N CYS A 25 -11.57 -11.80 3.71
CA CYS A 25 -10.58 -11.07 4.49
C CYS A 25 -9.35 -10.76 3.63
N THR A 26 -9.38 -9.64 2.92
CA THR A 26 -8.20 -9.03 2.31
C THR A 26 -7.33 -8.47 3.44
N GLN A 27 -6.42 -9.30 3.95
CA GLN A 27 -5.52 -8.96 5.04
C GLN A 27 -4.39 -8.05 4.55
N SER A 28 -4.01 -7.07 5.38
CA SER A 28 -2.83 -6.24 5.14
C SER A 28 -1.57 -7.09 4.87
N PRO A 29 -0.61 -6.62 4.07
CA PRO A 29 0.62 -7.35 3.76
C PRO A 29 1.39 -7.74 5.01
N ALA A 30 2.13 -8.85 4.94
CA ALA A 30 3.03 -9.26 6.01
C ALA A 30 4.03 -8.14 6.35
N ALA A 31 4.33 -7.94 7.63
CA ALA A 31 5.17 -6.86 8.16
C ALA A 31 4.66 -5.42 7.97
N HIS A 32 3.37 -5.21 7.63
CA HIS A 32 2.79 -3.87 7.50
C HIS A 32 3.03 -3.01 8.75
N ASP A 33 2.70 -3.51 9.94
CA ASP A 33 2.86 -2.76 11.20
C ASP A 33 4.31 -2.43 11.51
N GLU A 34 5.24 -3.36 11.24
CA GLU A 34 6.68 -3.13 11.43
C GLU A 34 7.18 -2.00 10.52
N ARG A 35 6.69 -1.94 9.27
CA ARG A 35 7.00 -0.86 8.33
C ARG A 35 6.41 0.46 8.78
N LEU A 36 5.19 0.47 9.34
CA LEU A 36 4.63 1.68 9.92
C LEU A 36 5.51 2.19 11.07
N THR A 37 5.91 1.31 12.00
CA THR A 37 6.80 1.66 13.12
C THR A 37 8.13 2.19 12.60
N LYS A 38 8.77 1.50 11.65
CA LYS A 38 10.04 1.94 11.05
C LYS A 38 9.91 3.29 10.37
N ALA A 39 8.80 3.52 9.65
CA ALA A 39 8.53 4.78 8.98
C ALA A 39 8.42 5.95 9.97
N THR A 40 7.90 5.77 11.18
CA THR A 40 7.80 6.86 12.18
C THR A 40 9.16 7.53 12.49
N GLY A 41 10.25 6.77 12.41
CA GLY A 41 11.61 7.27 12.68
C GLY A 41 12.31 7.92 11.48
N ILE A 42 11.70 7.93 10.29
CA ILE A 42 12.31 8.49 9.08
C ILE A 42 12.12 10.01 9.07
N ALA A 43 13.22 10.76 9.06
CA ALA A 43 13.17 12.22 8.98
C ALA A 43 12.59 12.71 7.63
N ARG A 44 13.02 12.08 6.52
CA ARG A 44 12.62 12.43 5.16
C ARG A 44 12.77 11.23 4.23
N VAL A 45 11.82 11.06 3.32
CA VAL A 45 11.85 10.09 2.22
C VAL A 45 11.43 10.80 0.93
N ILE A 46 11.98 10.37 -0.20
CA ILE A 46 11.61 10.84 -1.52
C ILE A 46 11.03 9.67 -2.30
N VAL A 47 9.83 9.83 -2.84
CA VAL A 47 9.22 8.88 -3.78
C VAL A 47 9.18 9.55 -5.15
N ALA A 48 9.95 9.04 -6.11
CA ALA A 48 9.93 9.46 -7.49
C ALA A 48 8.97 8.56 -8.27
N CYS A 49 7.86 9.11 -8.77
CA CYS A 49 6.87 8.35 -9.55
C CYS A 49 6.21 9.24 -10.62
N SER A 50 5.41 8.68 -11.51
CA SER A 50 4.68 9.51 -12.48
C SER A 50 3.67 10.42 -11.76
N LYS A 51 3.45 11.62 -12.32
CA LYS A 51 2.47 12.57 -11.78
C LYS A 51 1.07 11.97 -11.64
N ASP A 52 0.67 11.15 -12.60
CA ASP A 52 -0.65 10.51 -12.62
C ASP A 52 -0.74 9.42 -11.56
N LEU A 53 0.31 8.62 -11.37
CA LEU A 53 0.36 7.62 -10.30
C LEU A 53 0.23 8.29 -8.93
N TRP A 54 0.96 9.37 -8.67
CA TRP A 54 0.81 10.14 -7.44
C TRP A 54 -0.61 10.69 -7.25
N ASN A 55 -1.22 11.24 -8.30
CA ASN A 55 -2.57 11.80 -8.18
C ASN A 55 -3.64 10.74 -7.92
N GLU A 56 -3.44 9.54 -8.47
CA GLU A 56 -4.34 8.40 -8.32
C GLU A 56 -4.26 7.78 -6.91
N THR A 57 -3.06 7.77 -6.31
CA THR A 57 -2.83 7.09 -5.02
C THR A 57 -2.69 8.00 -3.82
N LYS A 58 -2.51 9.33 -4.01
CA LYS A 58 -2.40 10.25 -2.87
C LYS A 58 -3.69 10.20 -2.03
N PRO A 59 -3.58 10.18 -0.70
CA PRO A 59 -4.74 10.27 0.16
C PRO A 59 -5.42 11.62 -0.05
N ASP A 60 -6.66 11.59 -0.48
CA ASP A 60 -7.49 12.78 -0.69
C ASP A 60 -8.30 13.17 0.56
N GLY A 61 -8.05 12.46 1.68
CA GLY A 61 -8.74 12.63 2.96
C GLY A 61 -10.18 12.13 2.97
N LYS A 62 -10.67 11.50 1.89
CA LYS A 62 -12.04 10.99 1.80
C LYS A 62 -12.19 9.55 2.27
N ASN A 63 -11.09 8.83 2.44
CA ASN A 63 -11.12 7.47 2.97
C ASN A 63 -11.46 7.46 4.48
N ILE A 64 -12.75 7.32 4.76
CA ILE A 64 -13.35 7.37 6.10
C ILE A 64 -12.78 6.30 7.03
N SER A 65 -12.36 5.16 6.47
CA SER A 65 -11.78 4.02 7.21
C SER A 65 -10.54 4.40 8.02
N ASN A 66 -9.84 5.48 7.65
CA ASN A 66 -8.62 5.93 8.31
C ASN A 66 -8.76 7.26 9.07
N GLY A 67 -9.97 7.86 9.09
CA GLY A 67 -10.25 9.13 9.76
C GLY A 67 -9.79 10.39 8.99
N PRO A 68 -10.31 11.58 9.32
CA PRO A 68 -10.07 12.83 8.60
C PRO A 68 -8.64 13.39 8.72
N GLU A 69 -7.78 12.75 9.50
CA GLU A 69 -6.40 13.18 9.77
C GLU A 69 -5.37 12.60 8.77
N ASN A 70 -5.83 11.76 7.83
CA ASN A 70 -4.98 11.01 6.92
C ASN A 70 -4.52 11.79 5.66
N SER A 71 -4.49 13.13 5.72
CA SER A 71 -3.91 13.93 4.64
C SER A 71 -2.38 13.81 4.65
N VAL A 72 -1.79 13.34 3.54
CA VAL A 72 -0.33 13.33 3.38
C VAL A 72 0.15 14.73 3.04
N LYS A 73 0.95 15.30 3.94
CA LYS A 73 1.70 16.53 3.70
C LYS A 73 3.01 16.16 3.01
N ALA A 74 3.04 16.36 1.69
CA ALA A 74 4.22 16.14 0.88
C ALA A 74 4.52 17.38 0.03
N THR A 75 5.82 17.65 -0.17
CA THR A 75 6.28 18.58 -1.19
C THR A 75 6.42 17.80 -2.49
N VAL A 76 5.76 18.27 -3.55
CA VAL A 76 5.77 17.63 -4.86
C VAL A 76 6.46 18.56 -5.85
N SER A 77 7.54 18.10 -6.46
CA SER A 77 8.28 18.82 -7.48
C SER A 77 8.43 17.98 -8.74
N ALA A 78 8.35 18.61 -9.91
CA ALA A 78 8.66 17.92 -11.16
C ALA A 78 10.16 17.57 -11.21
N VAL A 79 10.49 16.36 -11.66
CA VAL A 79 11.86 16.01 -12.00
C VAL A 79 12.16 16.66 -13.35
N SER A 80 12.93 17.73 -13.34
CA SER A 80 13.26 18.51 -14.54
C SER A 80 14.73 18.43 -14.96
N THR A 81 15.54 17.67 -14.23
CA THR A 81 16.97 17.53 -14.49
C THR A 81 17.42 16.07 -14.39
N GLY A 82 18.59 15.78 -14.97
CA GLY A 82 19.18 14.45 -14.95
C GLY A 82 18.52 13.44 -15.91
N PRO A 83 18.94 12.16 -15.87
CA PRO A 83 18.51 11.13 -16.84
C PRO A 83 17.00 10.82 -16.86
N ARG A 84 16.24 11.34 -15.90
CA ARG A 84 14.81 11.08 -15.72
C ARG A 84 13.92 12.28 -16.05
N ALA A 85 14.49 13.43 -16.44
CA ALA A 85 13.76 14.68 -16.65
C ALA A 85 12.59 14.56 -17.64
N ASP A 86 12.79 13.85 -18.75
CA ASP A 86 11.80 13.76 -19.83
C ASP A 86 10.76 12.66 -19.61
N ARG A 87 10.76 12.00 -18.44
CA ARG A 87 9.90 10.85 -18.13
C ARG A 87 8.59 11.23 -17.45
N GLY A 88 8.36 12.52 -17.16
CA GLY A 88 7.15 12.99 -16.50
C GLY A 88 7.05 12.59 -15.02
N LEU A 89 8.19 12.31 -14.38
CA LEU A 89 8.24 11.97 -12.96
C LEU A 89 8.09 13.21 -12.07
N VAL A 90 7.52 12.98 -10.89
CA VAL A 90 7.51 13.91 -9.77
C VAL A 90 8.26 13.29 -8.60
N GLU A 91 9.01 14.12 -7.89
CA GLU A 91 9.57 13.80 -6.58
C GLU A 91 8.58 14.23 -5.50
N VAL A 92 8.11 13.25 -4.74
CA VAL A 92 7.22 13.44 -3.60
C VAL A 92 8.07 13.30 -2.34
N THR A 93 8.41 14.43 -1.74
CA THR A 93 9.17 14.49 -0.50
C THR A 93 8.24 14.55 0.70
N MET A 94 8.40 13.64 1.66
CA MET A 94 7.56 13.59 2.85
C MET A 94 8.33 13.12 4.08
N THR A 95 7.79 13.39 5.28
CA THR A 95 8.33 12.86 6.53
C THR A 95 7.85 11.42 6.78
N GLY A 96 8.48 10.74 7.73
CA GLY A 96 8.10 9.40 8.14
C GLY A 96 6.63 9.24 8.58
N MET A 97 6.10 10.20 9.33
CA MET A 97 4.67 10.19 9.71
C MET A 97 3.73 10.35 8.52
N ASN A 98 4.13 11.11 7.52
CA ASN A 98 3.36 11.22 6.27
C ASN A 98 3.49 9.94 5.44
N LEU A 99 4.65 9.27 5.45
CA LEU A 99 4.80 7.94 4.87
C LEU A 99 3.89 6.92 5.55
N VAL A 100 3.72 6.96 6.88
CA VAL A 100 2.75 6.12 7.61
C VAL A 100 1.33 6.35 7.11
N ALA A 101 0.89 7.60 7.00
CA ALA A 101 -0.44 7.92 6.46
C ALA A 101 -0.60 7.40 5.03
N TYR A 102 0.45 7.52 4.22
CA TYR A 102 0.42 7.04 2.84
C TYR A 102 0.32 5.51 2.76
N LEU A 103 1.10 4.76 3.54
CA LEU A 103 1.05 3.29 3.56
C LEU A 103 -0.31 2.76 3.99
N LYS A 104 -0.96 3.41 4.97
CA LYS A 104 -2.32 3.05 5.41
C LYS A 104 -3.35 3.29 4.31
N GLU A 105 -3.22 4.39 3.58
CA GLU A 105 -4.08 4.69 2.45
C GLU A 105 -3.94 3.66 1.33
N LEU A 106 -2.70 3.35 0.96
CA LEU A 106 -2.39 2.35 -0.07
C LEU A 106 -2.92 0.97 0.32
N ASP A 107 -2.73 0.56 1.57
CA ASP A 107 -3.23 -0.71 2.08
C ASP A 107 -4.77 -0.78 2.07
N ALA A 108 -5.43 0.27 2.58
CA ALA A 108 -6.88 0.37 2.58
C ALA A 108 -7.47 0.30 1.16
N ASN A 109 -6.84 0.99 0.20
CA ASN A 109 -7.29 0.98 -1.19
C ASN A 109 -7.03 -0.37 -1.88
N ALA A 110 -5.92 -1.03 -1.57
CA ALA A 110 -5.56 -2.33 -2.14
C ALA A 110 -6.37 -3.50 -1.57
N HIS A 111 -6.92 -3.34 -0.35
CA HIS A 111 -7.57 -4.40 0.42
C HIS A 111 -8.98 -4.05 0.89
N SER A 112 -9.68 -3.18 0.17
CA SER A 112 -11.10 -2.89 0.45
C SER A 112 -11.96 -4.15 0.34
N SER A 113 -12.89 -4.33 1.27
CA SER A 113 -13.82 -5.46 1.26
C SER A 113 -14.72 -5.47 0.02
N SER A 114 -15.17 -6.66 -0.41
CA SER A 114 -16.13 -6.80 -1.51
C SER A 114 -17.47 -6.11 -1.24
N TRP A 115 -17.81 -5.84 0.04
CA TRP A 115 -19.04 -5.15 0.44
C TRP A 115 -18.96 -3.63 0.25
N SER A 116 -17.78 -3.04 0.41
CA SER A 116 -17.53 -1.61 0.19
C SER A 116 -17.28 -1.25 -1.28
N GLY A 117 -17.13 -2.25 -2.15
CA GLY A 117 -16.61 -2.08 -3.51
C GLY A 117 -15.10 -1.89 -3.52
N THR A 118 -14.46 -2.28 -4.62
CA THR A 118 -13.03 -2.06 -4.85
C THR A 118 -12.79 -0.62 -5.34
N PRO A 119 -11.94 0.18 -4.68
CA PRO A 119 -11.51 1.47 -5.18
C PRO A 119 -10.95 1.35 -6.60
N GLY A 120 -11.26 2.33 -7.46
CA GLY A 120 -10.76 2.35 -8.84
C GLY A 120 -9.23 2.32 -8.93
N ASN A 121 -8.55 2.76 -7.87
CA ASN A 121 -7.10 2.80 -7.73
C ASN A 121 -6.48 1.60 -6.99
N ALA A 122 -7.21 0.51 -6.74
CA ALA A 122 -6.70 -0.61 -5.94
C ALA A 122 -5.42 -1.23 -6.53
N ALA A 123 -5.36 -1.40 -7.86
CA ALA A 123 -4.18 -1.92 -8.55
C ALA A 123 -2.98 -0.97 -8.43
N ALA A 124 -3.20 0.33 -8.65
CA ALA A 124 -2.17 1.36 -8.50
C ALA A 124 -1.65 1.43 -7.05
N SER A 125 -2.56 1.33 -6.09
CA SER A 125 -2.23 1.35 -4.66
C SER A 125 -1.40 0.13 -4.26
N ARG A 126 -1.73 -1.06 -4.79
CA ARG A 126 -0.93 -2.27 -4.60
C ARG A 126 0.47 -2.13 -5.19
N GLN A 127 0.58 -1.68 -6.43
CA GLN A 127 1.88 -1.46 -7.10
C GLN A 127 2.77 -0.50 -6.30
N VAL A 128 2.22 0.63 -5.87
CA VAL A 128 2.99 1.62 -5.09
C VAL A 128 3.40 1.04 -3.74
N TYR A 129 2.51 0.33 -3.05
CA TYR A 129 2.86 -0.32 -1.79
C TYR A 129 4.00 -1.32 -1.98
N ASP A 130 3.90 -2.18 -2.99
CA ASP A 130 4.89 -3.22 -3.31
C ASP A 130 6.26 -2.63 -3.68
N ALA A 131 6.30 -1.43 -4.29
CA ALA A 131 7.55 -0.72 -4.57
C ALA A 131 8.17 -0.07 -3.32
N ILE A 132 7.35 0.52 -2.44
CA ILE A 132 7.81 1.23 -1.25
C ILE A 132 8.24 0.27 -0.13
N ALA A 133 7.48 -0.80 0.09
CA ALA A 133 7.69 -1.74 1.18
C ALA A 133 9.14 -2.29 1.27
N PRO A 134 9.72 -2.87 0.21
CA PRO A 134 11.08 -3.39 0.27
C PRO A 134 12.13 -2.29 0.44
N ALA A 135 11.86 -1.07 -0.01
CA ALA A 135 12.75 0.05 0.24
C ALA A 135 12.77 0.41 1.73
N ILE A 136 11.60 0.50 2.39
CA ILE A 136 11.51 0.69 3.85
C ILE A 136 12.27 -0.41 4.59
N ASP A 137 12.09 -1.66 4.18
CA ASP A 137 12.77 -2.81 4.80
C ASP A 137 14.29 -2.66 4.74
N ARG A 138 14.83 -2.09 3.65
CA ARG A 138 16.27 -1.86 3.44
C ARG A 138 16.82 -0.58 4.08
N ILE A 139 15.99 0.38 4.48
CA ILE A 139 16.47 1.62 5.11
C ILE A 139 17.28 1.28 6.37
N LYS A 140 18.50 1.79 6.44
CA LYS A 140 19.38 1.72 7.61
C LYS A 140 19.34 3.05 8.35
N ALA A 141 19.74 3.04 9.61
CA ALA A 141 19.94 4.28 10.36
C ALA A 141 20.95 5.16 9.63
N ALA A 142 20.65 6.46 9.53
CA ALA A 142 21.61 7.44 9.07
C ALA A 142 22.83 7.43 10.00
N THR A 143 24.01 7.47 9.40
CA THR A 143 25.30 7.53 10.09
C THR A 143 25.82 8.95 10.20
N SER A 144 25.32 9.86 9.38
CA SER A 144 25.65 11.30 9.37
C SER A 144 24.41 12.16 9.05
N PRO A 145 24.31 13.41 9.54
CA PRO A 145 23.27 14.36 9.13
C PRO A 145 23.26 14.65 7.61
N ASP A 146 24.39 14.45 6.94
CA ASP A 146 24.55 14.69 5.51
C ASP A 146 24.18 13.47 4.64
N ASP A 147 23.81 12.35 5.24
CA ASP A 147 23.37 11.17 4.50
C ASP A 147 22.13 11.54 3.66
N PRO A 148 22.10 11.18 2.37
CA PRO A 148 20.98 11.52 1.50
C PRO A 148 19.70 10.87 2.03
N ALA A 149 18.56 11.55 1.83
CA ALA A 149 17.27 10.94 2.12
C ALA A 149 17.09 9.69 1.22
N PRO A 150 16.51 8.61 1.75
CA PRO A 150 16.16 7.45 0.94
C PRO A 150 15.25 7.87 -0.22
N GLU A 151 15.65 7.49 -1.44
CA GLU A 151 14.90 7.72 -2.67
C GLU A 151 14.33 6.40 -3.16
N ILE A 152 13.04 6.37 -3.45
CA ILE A 152 12.29 5.22 -3.98
C ILE A 152 11.79 5.62 -5.36
N VAL A 153 12.20 4.88 -6.39
CA VAL A 153 11.84 5.19 -7.78
C VAL A 153 10.83 4.16 -8.26
N ILE A 154 9.64 4.62 -8.63
CA ILE A 154 8.55 3.82 -9.16
C ILE A 154 8.44 4.12 -10.65
N ASP A 155 9.28 3.46 -11.42
CA ASP A 155 9.31 3.47 -12.89
C ASP A 155 9.89 2.14 -13.38
N ASP A 156 9.02 1.21 -13.78
CA ASP A 156 9.40 -0.17 -14.17
C ASP A 156 10.31 -0.24 -15.41
N THR A 157 10.52 0.87 -16.10
CA THR A 157 11.42 0.94 -17.26
C THR A 157 12.82 1.42 -16.89
N ILE A 158 13.02 1.87 -15.66
CA ILE A 158 14.34 2.18 -15.11
C ILE A 158 14.80 0.91 -14.39
N PRO A 159 15.92 0.29 -14.80
CA PRO A 159 16.44 -0.86 -14.06
C PRO A 159 16.69 -0.44 -12.61
N GLU A 160 16.20 -1.23 -11.66
CA GLU A 160 16.59 -1.07 -10.25
C GLU A 160 18.13 -1.03 -10.20
N LYS A 161 18.71 -0.09 -9.45
CA LYS A 161 20.15 -0.15 -9.17
C LYS A 161 20.41 -1.48 -8.45
N VAL A 162 20.93 -2.45 -9.18
CA VAL A 162 21.43 -3.73 -8.68
C VAL A 162 22.61 -3.50 -7.75
#